data_AF-A0A1I8NNG1-F1
#
_entry.id   AF-A0A1I8NNG1-F1
#
_cell.length_a   1.000
_cell.length_b   1.000
_cell.length_c   1.000
_cell.angle_alpha   90.00
_cell.angle_beta   90.00
_cell.angle_gamma   90.00
#
_symmetry.space_group_name_H-M   'P 1'
#
loop_
_entity.id
_entity.type
_entity.pdbx_description
1 polymer ?
#
loop_
_entity_poly.entity_id
_entity_poly.type
_entity_poly.pdbx_seq_one_letter_code
_entity_poly.pdbx_strand_id
1 'polypeptide(L)'
;MATRGGGPTVTGTDGNDFEYRQRVAAPHQISLLNKSRLKYCIFFHALLFFVMLAKLTSDILDRLDIFVLEIEELEVPAPLWWEYIWLASLLSSFVGLSAARGNRIRDMQKYMIVLGLFGVLPLMYCFIYYIGDVIEYLTLDDETDLEDTDIFLWRGLPYGLLWHAFCFVGFQIHGFTLYFSYNLIKAWKARSARKYQ
;
A
#
# COMPACT_ATOMS: atom_id res chain seq x y z
N MET A 1 -4.07 -22.94 -41.79
CA MET A 1 -2.69 -22.58 -42.15
C MET A 1 -2.60 -21.06 -42.25
N ALA A 2 -1.89 -20.40 -41.33
CA ALA A 2 -1.62 -18.97 -41.42
C ALA A 2 -0.48 -18.75 -42.42
N THR A 3 -0.71 -17.90 -43.42
CA THR A 3 0.18 -17.63 -44.55
C THR A 3 1.52 -17.06 -44.06
N ARG A 4 2.58 -17.86 -44.22
CA ARG A 4 3.98 -17.41 -44.20
C ARG A 4 4.24 -16.61 -45.48
N GLY A 5 4.39 -15.28 -45.38
CA GLY A 5 5.16 -14.50 -46.38
C GLY A 5 4.41 -13.64 -47.41
N GLY A 6 3.22 -13.09 -47.11
CA GLY A 6 2.54 -12.22 -48.09
C GLY A 6 1.61 -11.12 -47.54
N GLY A 7 1.57 -10.91 -46.22
CA GLY A 7 0.81 -9.79 -45.66
C GLY A 7 1.55 -8.46 -45.88
N PRO A 8 0.86 -7.32 -46.03
CA PRO A 8 1.51 -6.03 -46.19
C PRO A 8 2.45 -5.76 -45.00
N THR A 9 3.75 -5.80 -45.27
CA THR A 9 4.77 -5.40 -44.29
C THR A 9 4.87 -3.87 -44.31
N VAL A 10 5.17 -3.29 -43.14
CA VAL A 10 5.43 -1.85 -43.05
C VAL A 10 6.62 -1.52 -43.96
N THR A 11 6.55 -0.42 -44.70
CA THR A 11 7.60 -0.01 -45.64
C THR A 11 8.96 0.04 -44.92
N GLY A 12 9.92 -0.79 -45.36
CA GLY A 12 11.25 -0.90 -44.77
C GLY A 12 11.48 -2.08 -43.83
N THR A 13 10.55 -3.04 -43.73
CA THR A 13 10.72 -4.27 -42.92
C THR A 13 10.35 -5.51 -43.74
N ASP A 14 11.15 -6.58 -43.59
CA ASP A 14 10.96 -7.87 -44.26
C ASP A 14 10.01 -8.81 -43.48
N GLY A 15 9.46 -8.35 -42.36
CA GLY A 15 8.58 -9.12 -41.47
C GLY A 15 9.28 -10.14 -40.58
N ASN A 16 10.61 -10.29 -40.65
CA ASN A 16 11.38 -11.22 -39.81
C ASN A 16 11.78 -10.63 -38.44
N ASP A 17 11.42 -9.38 -38.16
CA ASP A 17 11.77 -8.66 -36.93
C ASP A 17 10.81 -8.91 -35.76
N PHE A 18 9.92 -9.91 -35.86
CA PHE A 18 8.88 -10.18 -34.86
C PHE A 18 9.46 -10.48 -33.47
N GLU A 19 10.53 -11.28 -33.38
CA GLU A 19 11.18 -11.60 -32.09
C GLU A 19 11.78 -10.34 -31.45
N TYR A 20 12.43 -9.50 -32.26
CA TYR A 20 13.01 -8.24 -31.81
C TYR A 20 11.92 -7.29 -31.30
N ARG A 21 10.81 -7.12 -32.04
CA ARG A 21 9.67 -6.30 -31.63
C ARG A 21 9.03 -6.79 -30.34
N GLN A 22 8.81 -8.10 -30.21
CA GLN A 22 8.29 -8.70 -28.98
C GLN A 22 9.23 -8.45 -27.79
N ARG A 23 10.54 -8.60 -28.00
CA ARG A 23 11.55 -8.32 -26.97
C ARG A 23 11.50 -6.88 -26.49
N VAL A 24 11.30 -5.92 -27.39
CA VAL A 24 11.24 -4.48 -27.07
C VAL A 24 9.90 -4.10 -26.41
N ALA A 25 8.80 -4.71 -26.85
CA ALA A 25 7.46 -4.44 -26.33
C ALA A 25 7.24 -4.99 -24.91
N ALA A 26 7.81 -6.15 -24.56
CA ALA A 26 7.54 -6.80 -23.28
C ALA A 26 7.87 -5.91 -22.04
N PRO A 27 9.07 -5.28 -21.92
CA PRO A 27 9.35 -4.34 -20.82
C PRO A 27 8.45 -3.10 -20.82
N HIS A 28 7.93 -2.70 -21.98
CA HIS A 28 6.99 -1.58 -22.08
C HIS A 28 5.61 -1.95 -21.52
N GLN A 29 5.08 -3.10 -21.92
CA GLN A 29 3.80 -3.62 -21.41
C GLN A 29 3.85 -3.86 -19.90
N ILE A 30 4.94 -4.48 -19.40
CA ILE A 30 5.16 -4.67 -17.95
C ILE A 30 5.17 -3.32 -17.22
N SER A 31 5.87 -2.32 -17.77
CA SER A 31 5.93 -0.98 -17.18
C SER A 31 4.54 -0.33 -17.11
N LEU A 32 3.78 -0.34 -18.21
CA LEU A 32 2.43 0.23 -18.25
C LEU A 32 1.48 -0.44 -17.24
N LEU A 33 1.46 -1.77 -17.21
CA LEU A 33 0.60 -2.53 -16.33
C LEU A 33 0.90 -2.24 -14.85
N ASN A 34 2.18 -2.29 -14.46
CA ASN A 34 2.57 -2.05 -13.07
C ASN A 34 2.37 -0.60 -12.66
N LYS A 35 2.49 0.38 -13.55
CA LYS A 35 2.13 1.78 -13.25
C LYS A 35 0.64 1.93 -12.94
N SER A 36 -0.22 1.28 -13.72
CA SER A 36 -1.66 1.30 -13.48
C SER A 36 -1.99 0.67 -12.13
N ARG A 37 -1.45 -0.52 -11.86
CA ARG A 37 -1.63 -1.22 -10.58
C ARG A 37 -1.10 -0.43 -9.38
N LEU A 38 0.06 0.19 -9.51
CA LEU A 38 0.63 1.06 -8.47
C LEU A 38 -0.30 2.24 -8.14
N LYS A 39 -0.96 2.85 -9.14
CA LYS A 39 -1.95 3.90 -8.88
C LYS A 39 -3.14 3.40 -8.07
N TYR A 40 -3.63 2.20 -8.35
CA TYR A 40 -4.71 1.60 -7.56
C TYR A 40 -4.26 1.32 -6.12
N CYS A 41 -3.05 0.79 -5.91
CA CYS A 41 -2.54 0.61 -4.55
C CYS A 41 -2.44 1.94 -3.80
N ILE A 42 -1.95 3.01 -4.44
CA ILE A 42 -1.89 4.36 -3.85
C ILE A 42 -3.29 4.90 -3.55
N PHE A 43 -4.27 4.64 -4.42
CA PHE A 43 -5.66 5.02 -4.19
C PHE A 43 -6.23 4.30 -2.95
N PHE A 44 -6.05 2.98 -2.84
CA PHE A 44 -6.49 2.23 -1.65
C PHE A 44 -5.74 2.63 -0.38
N HIS A 45 -4.46 2.96 -0.48
CA HIS A 45 -3.71 3.54 0.63
C HIS A 45 -4.30 4.89 1.05
N ALA A 46 -4.72 5.75 0.12
CA ALA A 46 -5.40 7.00 0.43
C ALA A 46 -6.77 6.77 1.11
N LEU A 47 -7.54 5.76 0.69
CA LEU A 47 -8.78 5.40 1.40
C LEU A 47 -8.51 4.96 2.83
N LEU A 48 -7.50 4.10 3.03
CA LEU A 48 -7.11 3.63 4.35
C LEU A 48 -6.55 4.77 5.24
N PHE A 49 -5.87 5.74 4.62
CA PHE A 49 -5.49 6.99 5.26
C PHE A 49 -6.69 7.77 5.79
N PHE A 50 -7.79 7.89 5.03
CA PHE A 50 -8.99 8.57 5.53
C PHE A 50 -9.67 7.82 6.67
N VAL A 51 -9.62 6.48 6.66
CA VAL A 51 -10.09 5.67 7.80
C VAL A 51 -9.27 5.97 9.06
N MET A 52 -7.93 5.96 8.93
CA MET A 52 -7.04 6.31 10.04
C MET A 52 -7.26 7.78 10.49
N LEU A 53 -7.39 8.72 9.55
CA LEU A 53 -7.64 10.13 9.87
C LEU A 53 -8.97 10.32 10.61
N ALA A 54 -10.02 9.60 10.21
CA ALA A 54 -11.30 9.62 10.92
C ALA A 54 -11.15 9.14 12.37
N LYS A 55 -10.37 8.08 12.60
CA LYS A 55 -10.05 7.61 13.95
C LYS A 55 -9.29 8.67 14.77
N LEU A 56 -8.34 9.37 14.16
CA LEU A 56 -7.57 10.42 14.84
C LEU A 56 -8.32 11.75 14.99
N THR A 57 -9.53 11.86 14.44
CA THR A 57 -10.25 13.14 14.40
C THR A 57 -10.57 13.66 15.80
N SER A 58 -10.94 12.80 16.76
CA SER A 58 -11.19 13.23 18.15
C SER A 58 -9.98 13.93 18.76
N ASP A 59 -8.82 13.27 18.79
CA ASP A 59 -7.58 13.85 19.33
C ASP A 59 -7.14 15.12 18.57
N ILE A 60 -7.34 15.19 17.24
CA ILE A 60 -7.00 16.40 16.48
C ILE A 60 -7.90 17.57 16.89
N LEU A 61 -9.21 17.33 17.07
CA LEU A 61 -10.16 18.35 17.50
C LEU A 61 -9.86 18.83 18.93
N ASP A 62 -9.55 17.92 19.84
CA ASP A 62 -9.13 18.24 21.21
C ASP A 62 -7.90 19.14 21.24
N ARG A 63 -6.89 18.84 20.42
CA ARG A 63 -5.68 19.67 20.31
C ARG A 63 -5.93 21.06 19.71
N LEU A 64 -7.04 21.24 19.01
CA LEU A 64 -7.48 22.52 18.46
C LEU A 64 -8.47 23.25 19.38
N ASP A 65 -8.77 22.69 20.56
CA ASP A 65 -9.77 23.21 21.50
C ASP A 65 -11.17 23.30 20.87
N ILE A 66 -11.51 22.33 20.01
CA ILE A 66 -12.82 22.22 19.35
C ILE A 66 -13.57 21.02 19.94
N PHE A 67 -14.68 21.29 20.63
CA PHE A 67 -15.52 20.24 21.21
C PHE A 67 -16.72 19.90 20.31
N VAL A 68 -16.87 18.62 19.98
CA VAL A 68 -18.02 18.08 19.24
C VAL A 68 -18.57 16.88 20.03
N LEU A 69 -19.75 17.05 20.62
CA LEU A 69 -20.34 16.07 21.54
C LEU A 69 -20.48 14.67 20.90
N GLU A 70 -20.94 14.62 19.66
CA GLU A 70 -21.16 13.35 18.94
C GLU A 70 -19.86 12.59 18.66
N ILE A 71 -18.72 13.30 18.59
CA ILE A 71 -17.40 12.68 18.40
C ILE A 71 -16.85 12.18 19.72
N GLU A 72 -17.05 12.95 20.80
CA GLU A 72 -16.64 12.55 22.15
C GLU A 72 -17.42 11.34 22.68
N GLU A 73 -18.72 11.26 22.40
CA GLU A 73 -19.56 10.11 22.74
C GLU A 73 -19.14 8.80 22.04
N LEU A 74 -18.29 8.88 21.00
CA LEU A 74 -17.72 7.68 20.39
C LEU A 74 -16.61 7.04 21.24
N GLU A 75 -16.10 7.76 22.25
CA GLU A 75 -15.05 7.33 23.17
C GLU A 75 -13.88 6.68 22.42
N VAL A 76 -13.47 7.31 21.31
CA VAL A 76 -12.44 6.76 20.43
C VAL A 76 -11.11 6.70 21.21
N PRO A 77 -10.44 5.53 21.28
CA PRO A 77 -9.22 5.40 22.06
C PRO A 77 -8.14 6.36 21.59
N ALA A 78 -7.44 6.97 22.55
CA ALA A 78 -6.38 7.92 22.27
C ALA A 78 -5.33 7.32 21.32
N PRO A 79 -4.86 8.08 20.32
CA PRO A 79 -3.93 7.57 19.33
C PRO A 79 -2.54 7.35 19.89
N LEU A 80 -1.94 6.24 19.50
CA LEU A 80 -0.52 5.96 19.72
C LEU A 80 0.32 6.64 18.63
N TRP A 81 1.60 6.90 18.94
CA TRP A 81 2.52 7.57 18.02
C TRP A 81 2.65 6.88 16.66
N TRP A 82 2.55 5.55 16.61
CA TRP A 82 2.68 4.79 15.36
C TRP A 82 1.59 5.17 14.35
N GLU A 83 0.41 5.59 14.80
CA GLU A 83 -0.72 5.96 13.94
C GLU A 83 -0.41 7.25 13.15
N TYR A 84 0.15 8.26 13.82
CA TYR A 84 0.62 9.49 13.16
C TYR A 84 1.79 9.23 12.22
N ILE A 85 2.73 8.39 12.63
CA ILE A 85 3.87 7.98 11.79
C ILE A 85 3.34 7.28 10.53
N TRP A 86 2.30 6.47 10.66
CA TRP A 86 1.66 5.78 9.55
C TRP A 86 0.96 6.75 8.58
N LEU A 87 0.25 7.77 9.08
CA LEU A 87 -0.36 8.81 8.24
C LEU A 87 0.66 9.53 7.35
N ALA A 88 1.89 9.75 7.85
CA ALA A 88 2.95 10.39 7.07
C ALA A 88 3.37 9.57 5.83
N SER A 89 3.09 8.26 5.81
CA SER A 89 3.43 7.40 4.68
C SER A 89 2.69 7.77 3.40
N LEU A 90 1.48 8.36 3.49
CA LEU A 90 0.73 8.79 2.31
C LEU A 90 1.47 9.89 1.54
N LEU A 91 2.21 10.77 2.23
CA LEU A 91 2.99 11.84 1.61
C LEU A 91 4.06 11.29 0.65
N SER A 92 4.58 10.09 0.93
CA SER A 92 5.55 9.43 0.05
C SER A 92 4.96 9.06 -1.32
N SER A 93 3.64 8.90 -1.42
CA SER A 93 2.93 8.55 -2.67
C SER A 93 3.13 9.59 -3.77
N PHE A 94 3.33 10.88 -3.43
CA PHE A 94 3.67 11.92 -4.42
C PHE A 94 4.99 11.61 -5.14
N VAL A 95 6.00 11.14 -4.38
CA VAL A 95 7.28 10.72 -4.94
C VAL A 95 7.09 9.48 -5.81
N GLY A 96 6.33 8.50 -5.35
CA GLY A 96 6.01 7.27 -6.11
C GLY A 96 5.32 7.55 -7.45
N LEU A 97 4.28 8.38 -7.46
CA LEU A 97 3.55 8.77 -8.68
C LEU A 97 4.44 9.56 -9.64
N SER A 98 5.22 10.52 -9.11
CA SER A 98 6.14 11.33 -9.90
C SER A 98 7.26 10.49 -10.51
N ALA A 99 7.81 9.54 -9.75
CA ALA A 99 8.77 8.55 -10.23
C ALA A 99 8.18 7.64 -11.32
N ALA A 100 6.95 7.17 -11.13
CA ALA A 100 6.22 6.37 -12.12
C ALA A 100 5.97 7.13 -13.42
N ARG A 101 5.64 8.43 -13.36
CA ARG A 101 5.49 9.28 -14.55
C ARG A 101 6.79 9.42 -15.32
N GLY A 102 7.89 9.69 -14.62
CA GLY A 102 9.21 9.94 -15.22
C GLY A 102 10.10 8.71 -15.45
N ASN A 103 9.66 7.50 -15.08
CA ASN A 103 10.50 6.30 -15.03
C ASN A 103 11.78 6.49 -14.19
N ARG A 104 11.72 7.30 -13.12
CA ARG A 104 12.89 7.68 -12.32
C ARG A 104 13.20 6.59 -11.29
N ILE A 105 14.17 5.74 -11.61
CA ILE A 105 14.56 4.58 -10.78
C ILE A 105 14.91 4.98 -9.34
N ARG A 106 15.78 5.99 -9.16
CA ARG A 106 16.23 6.42 -7.84
C ARG A 106 15.08 6.92 -6.95
N ASP A 107 14.14 7.65 -7.53
CA ASP A 107 12.99 8.16 -6.78
C ASP A 107 12.01 7.04 -6.41
N MET A 108 11.83 6.05 -7.27
CA MET A 108 11.03 4.86 -6.94
C MET A 108 11.69 4.05 -5.81
N GLN A 109 13.02 3.93 -5.80
CA GLN A 109 13.74 3.29 -4.69
C GLN A 109 13.57 4.07 -3.38
N LYS A 110 13.69 5.40 -3.41
CA LYS A 110 13.42 6.25 -2.24
C LYS A 110 11.99 6.08 -1.73
N TYR A 111 11.02 6.08 -2.63
CA TYR A 111 9.61 5.82 -2.30
C TYR A 111 9.44 4.47 -1.59
N MET A 112 10.03 3.40 -2.12
CA MET A 112 9.95 2.08 -1.47
C MET A 112 10.55 2.06 -0.06
N ILE A 113 11.68 2.74 0.15
CA ILE A 113 12.33 2.83 1.47
C ILE A 113 11.44 3.60 2.44
N VAL A 114 10.94 4.78 2.04
CA VAL A 114 10.06 5.60 2.89
C VAL A 114 8.75 4.86 3.19
N LEU A 115 8.17 4.17 2.21
CA LEU A 115 6.98 3.35 2.43
C LEU A 115 7.25 2.18 3.38
N GLY A 116 8.43 1.56 3.31
CA GLY A 116 8.84 0.55 4.28
C GLY A 116 8.88 1.12 5.70
N LEU A 117 9.55 2.26 5.88
CA LEU A 117 9.77 2.89 7.20
C LEU A 117 8.50 3.47 7.82
N PHE A 118 7.67 4.16 7.03
CA PHE A 118 6.50 4.86 7.53
C PHE A 118 5.20 4.11 7.27
N GLY A 119 5.15 3.20 6.31
CA GLY A 119 3.94 2.42 6.00
C GLY A 119 3.98 1.03 6.60
N VAL A 120 5.05 0.26 6.38
CA VAL A 120 5.12 -1.15 6.80
C VAL A 120 5.55 -1.30 8.26
N LEU A 121 6.59 -0.60 8.71
CA LEU A 121 7.07 -0.73 10.10
C LEU A 121 5.99 -0.36 11.15
N PRO A 122 5.21 0.72 11.00
CA PRO A 122 4.17 1.04 11.99
C PRO A 122 3.05 -0.01 12.02
N LEU A 123 2.71 -0.62 10.87
CA LEU A 123 1.76 -1.74 10.86
C LEU A 123 2.31 -2.99 11.55
N MET A 124 3.61 -3.28 11.39
CA MET A 124 4.24 -4.39 12.13
C MET A 124 4.25 -4.13 13.62
N TYR A 125 4.55 -2.88 14.03
CA TYR A 125 4.46 -2.50 15.43
C TYR A 125 3.03 -2.69 15.95
N CYS A 126 2.02 -2.16 15.26
CA CYS A 126 0.61 -2.32 15.63
C CYS A 126 0.20 -3.80 15.76
N PHE A 127 0.54 -4.62 14.76
CA PHE A 127 0.24 -6.05 14.76
C PHE A 127 0.84 -6.75 15.98
N ILE A 128 2.12 -6.51 16.28
CA ILE A 128 2.80 -7.11 17.45
C ILE A 128 2.23 -6.56 18.76
N TYR A 129 1.93 -5.27 18.82
CA TYR A 129 1.43 -4.61 20.02
C TYR A 129 0.09 -5.20 20.48
N TYR A 130 -0.82 -5.50 19.54
CA TYR A 130 -2.15 -6.04 19.85
C TYR A 130 -2.27 -7.56 19.73
N ILE A 131 -1.17 -8.30 19.48
CA ILE A 131 -1.27 -9.74 19.23
C ILE A 131 -1.71 -10.50 20.49
N GLY A 132 -1.35 -10.02 21.68
CA GLY A 132 -1.75 -10.59 22.97
C GLY A 132 -3.27 -10.61 23.10
N ASP A 133 -3.90 -9.44 23.03
CA ASP A 133 -5.35 -9.25 23.07
C ASP A 133 -6.08 -10.12 22.05
N VAL A 134 -5.53 -10.26 20.83
CA VAL A 134 -6.15 -11.08 19.78
C VAL A 134 -6.03 -12.56 20.09
N ILE A 135 -4.88 -13.03 20.58
CA ILE A 135 -4.73 -14.43 20.98
C ILE A 135 -5.68 -14.73 22.13
N GLU A 136 -5.72 -13.89 23.15
CA GLU A 136 -6.62 -14.04 24.30
C GLU A 136 -8.08 -14.12 23.85
N TYR A 137 -8.52 -13.18 22.99
CA TYR A 137 -9.87 -13.19 22.41
C TYR A 137 -10.19 -14.47 21.66
N LEU A 138 -9.25 -14.99 20.86
CA LEU A 138 -9.44 -16.19 20.05
C LEU A 138 -9.39 -17.50 20.85
N THR A 139 -8.84 -17.47 22.06
CA THR A 139 -8.73 -18.63 22.96
C THR A 139 -9.69 -18.57 24.15
N LEU A 140 -10.52 -17.53 24.21
CA LEU A 140 -11.48 -17.34 25.29
C LEU A 140 -12.54 -18.46 25.29
N ASP A 141 -12.85 -18.99 26.47
CA ASP A 141 -13.93 -19.95 26.62
C ASP A 141 -15.29 -19.26 26.48
N ASP A 142 -16.26 -19.91 25.80
CA ASP A 142 -17.59 -19.36 25.49
C ASP A 142 -18.41 -18.93 26.73
N GLU A 143 -18.02 -19.40 27.93
CA GLU A 143 -18.67 -19.05 29.21
C GLU A 143 -18.05 -17.82 29.91
N THR A 144 -16.96 -17.27 29.36
CA THR A 144 -16.24 -16.13 29.96
C THR A 144 -16.69 -14.83 29.31
N ASP A 145 -17.16 -13.88 30.11
CA ASP A 145 -17.53 -12.56 29.63
C ASP A 145 -16.27 -11.76 29.27
N LEU A 146 -16.30 -11.03 28.14
CA LEU A 146 -15.18 -10.20 27.69
C LEU A 146 -14.78 -9.13 28.71
N GLU A 147 -15.73 -8.67 29.52
CA GLU A 147 -15.49 -7.69 30.59
C GLU A 147 -14.62 -8.24 31.72
N ASP A 148 -14.52 -9.56 31.85
CA ASP A 148 -13.69 -10.24 32.85
C ASP A 148 -12.25 -10.51 32.36
N THR A 149 -11.91 -10.06 31.14
CA THR A 149 -10.59 -10.24 30.53
C THR A 149 -9.75 -8.96 30.58
N ASP A 150 -8.43 -9.08 30.37
CA ASP A 150 -7.53 -7.93 30.28
C ASP A 150 -7.55 -7.28 28.87
N ILE A 151 -8.44 -7.74 27.97
CA ILE A 151 -8.55 -7.27 26.59
C ILE A 151 -9.06 -5.83 26.58
N PHE A 152 -8.39 -4.96 25.82
CA PHE A 152 -8.89 -3.61 25.63
C PHE A 152 -10.08 -3.57 24.65
N LEU A 153 -11.23 -3.08 25.14
CA LEU A 153 -12.47 -2.99 24.38
C LEU A 153 -12.73 -1.55 23.91
N TRP A 154 -13.23 -1.39 22.68
CA TRP A 154 -13.81 -0.14 22.18
C TRP A 154 -15.27 -0.39 21.80
N ARG A 155 -16.20 0.22 22.54
CA ARG A 155 -17.66 0.02 22.40
C ARG A 155 -18.08 -1.45 22.40
N GLY A 156 -17.49 -2.24 23.29
CA GLY A 156 -17.76 -3.69 23.43
C GLY A 156 -17.11 -4.56 22.36
N LEU A 157 -16.29 -4.00 21.46
CA LEU A 157 -15.54 -4.77 20.47
C LEU A 157 -14.06 -4.88 20.89
N PRO A 158 -13.42 -6.05 20.70
CA PRO A 158 -11.99 -6.22 20.95
C PRO A 158 -11.17 -5.32 20.02
N TYR A 159 -10.58 -4.28 20.58
CA TYR A 159 -9.91 -3.22 19.81
C TYR A 159 -8.71 -3.77 19.04
N GLY A 160 -7.96 -4.70 19.64
CA GLY A 160 -6.84 -5.38 18.98
C GLY A 160 -7.25 -6.12 17.70
N LEU A 161 -8.48 -6.68 17.67
CA LEU A 161 -9.01 -7.37 16.50
C LEU A 161 -9.33 -6.40 15.36
N LEU A 162 -9.91 -5.24 15.68
CA LEU A 162 -10.17 -4.16 14.72
C LEU A 162 -8.86 -3.67 14.10
N TRP A 163 -7.81 -3.53 14.90
CA TRP A 163 -6.47 -3.20 14.40
C TRP A 163 -5.86 -4.28 13.54
N HIS A 164 -6.05 -5.56 13.87
CA HIS A 164 -5.57 -6.66 13.01
C HIS A 164 -6.26 -6.63 11.65
N ALA A 165 -7.57 -6.37 11.58
CA ALA A 165 -8.28 -6.20 10.32
C ALA A 165 -7.70 -5.04 9.48
N PHE A 166 -7.43 -3.89 10.10
CA PHE A 166 -6.76 -2.76 9.46
C PHE A 166 -5.36 -3.14 8.96
N CYS A 167 -4.56 -3.82 9.78
CA CYS A 167 -3.21 -4.28 9.45
C CYS A 167 -3.20 -5.26 8.28
N PHE A 168 -4.13 -6.23 8.22
CA PHE A 168 -4.20 -7.17 7.10
C PHE A 168 -4.46 -6.46 5.76
N VAL A 169 -5.35 -5.47 5.73
CA VAL A 169 -5.61 -4.66 4.54
C VAL A 169 -4.38 -3.80 4.21
N GLY A 170 -3.77 -3.16 5.21
CA GLY A 170 -2.58 -2.33 5.06
C GLY A 170 -1.38 -3.11 4.52
N PHE A 171 -1.10 -4.32 5.03
CA PHE A 171 -0.03 -5.18 4.55
C PHE A 171 -0.23 -5.62 3.11
N GLN A 172 -1.47 -5.95 2.72
CA GLN A 172 -1.77 -6.29 1.31
C GLN A 172 -1.49 -5.10 0.39
N ILE A 173 -2.01 -3.92 0.74
CA ILE A 173 -1.81 -2.70 -0.06
C ILE A 173 -0.32 -2.36 -0.18
N HIS A 174 0.41 -2.33 0.92
CA HIS A 174 1.84 -1.99 0.92
C HIS A 174 2.69 -3.08 0.27
N GLY A 175 2.38 -4.35 0.49
CA GLY A 175 3.04 -5.49 -0.15
C GLY A 175 2.92 -5.43 -1.68
N PHE A 176 1.71 -5.22 -2.20
CA PHE A 176 1.50 -5.03 -3.64
C PHE A 176 2.17 -3.76 -4.16
N THR A 177 2.16 -2.66 -3.40
CA THR A 177 2.85 -1.42 -3.75
C THR A 177 4.35 -1.65 -3.95
N LEU A 178 5.00 -2.32 -3.01
CA LEU A 178 6.43 -2.66 -3.09
C LEU A 178 6.71 -3.62 -4.26
N TYR A 179 5.87 -4.64 -4.43
CA TYR A 179 6.00 -5.60 -5.53
C TYR A 179 5.91 -4.93 -6.92
N PHE A 180 4.91 -4.09 -7.14
CA PHE A 180 4.76 -3.37 -8.41
C PHE A 180 5.87 -2.34 -8.62
N SER A 181 6.30 -1.65 -7.57
CA SER A 181 7.44 -0.73 -7.62
C SER A 181 8.75 -1.42 -7.99
N TYR A 182 9.00 -2.60 -7.43
CA TYR A 182 10.15 -3.43 -7.79
C TYR A 182 10.12 -3.86 -9.26
N ASN A 183 8.97 -4.32 -9.75
CA ASN A 183 8.79 -4.70 -11.15
C ASN A 183 9.00 -3.52 -12.12
N LEU A 184 8.58 -2.31 -11.72
CA LEU A 184 8.84 -1.08 -12.48
C LEU A 184 10.33 -0.79 -12.58
N ILE A 185 11.06 -0.84 -11.46
CA ILE A 185 12.52 -0.65 -11.45
C ILE A 185 13.21 -1.65 -12.38
N LYS A 186 12.82 -2.93 -12.30
CA LYS A 186 13.37 -3.99 -13.17
C LYS A 186 13.12 -3.68 -14.65
N ALA A 187 11.89 -3.30 -15.01
CA ALA A 187 11.52 -2.97 -16.39
C ALA A 187 12.25 -1.73 -16.92
N TRP A 188 12.44 -0.69 -16.10
CA TRP A 188 13.14 0.53 -16.49
C TRP A 188 14.64 0.31 -16.65
N LYS A 189 15.27 -0.45 -15.75
CA LYS A 189 16.70 -0.82 -15.87
C LYS A 189 16.98 -1.61 -17.15
N ALA A 190 16.13 -2.59 -17.47
CA ALA A 190 16.26 -3.38 -18.69
C ALA A 190 16.16 -2.52 -19.97
N ARG A 191 15.37 -1.46 -19.94
CA ARG A 191 15.26 -0.49 -21.04
C ARG A 191 16.52 0.37 -21.17
N SER A 192 17.05 0.88 -20.05
CA SER A 192 18.25 1.71 -20.05
C SER A 192 19.47 0.94 -20.55
N ALA A 193 19.67 -0.31 -20.13
CA ALA A 193 20.79 -1.14 -20.57
C ALA A 193 20.81 -1.36 -22.09
N ARG A 194 19.63 -1.48 -22.71
CA ARG A 194 19.48 -1.65 -24.17
C ARG A 194 19.67 -0.38 -24.99
N LYS A 195 19.61 0.81 -24.39
CA LYS A 195 19.86 2.07 -25.11
C LYS A 195 21.36 2.24 -25.44
N TYR A 196 22.23 1.54 -24.72
CA TYR A 196 23.68 1.61 -24.84
C TYR A 196 24.31 0.37 -25.51
N GLN A 197 23.48 -0.55 -26.01
CA GLN A 197 23.88 -1.68 -26.88
C GLN A 197 23.41 -1.38 -28.30
#